data_AF-A0A1V1NTX2-F1
#
_entry.id   AF-A0A1V1NTX2-F1
#
_cell.length_a   1.000
_cell.length_b   1.000
_cell.length_c   1.000
_cell.angle_alpha   90.00
_cell.angle_beta   90.00
_cell.angle_gamma   90.00
#
_symmetry.space_group_name_H-M   'P 1'
#
loop_
_entity.id
_entity.type
_entity.pdbx_description
1 polymer ?
#
loop_
_entity_poly.entity_id
_entity_poly.type
_entity_poly.pdbx_seq_one_letter_code
_entity_poly.pdbx_strand_id
1 'polypeptide(L)'
;MKQIIVLTILLITTLAIASERYHPADINQNNVIEQSEFDTYNQAWRSDTIWSSTGESVPTNFLTRAGHLLLNGGKYHDSGGDIPMCWVPGDAGPAPDLTNTIGMTFVYI
;
A
#
# COMPACT_ATOMS: atom_id res chain seq x y z
N MET A 1 -24.25 -7.86 50.33
CA MET A 1 -23.05 -8.54 49.78
C MET A 1 -23.57 -9.56 48.76
N LYS A 2 -23.24 -9.60 47.47
CA LYS A 2 -22.12 -9.12 46.66
C LYS A 2 -22.66 -8.81 45.25
N GLN A 3 -22.16 -7.72 44.67
CA GLN A 3 -22.29 -7.40 43.26
C GLN A 3 -21.58 -8.48 42.44
N ILE A 4 -22.20 -8.99 41.38
CA ILE A 4 -21.49 -9.66 40.28
C ILE A 4 -22.07 -9.14 38.97
N ILE A 5 -21.56 -7.97 38.58
CA ILE A 5 -21.61 -7.46 37.22
C ILE A 5 -20.64 -8.32 36.43
N VAL A 6 -21.13 -9.20 35.55
CA VAL A 6 -20.30 -9.75 34.48
C VAL A 6 -20.82 -9.18 33.18
N LEU A 7 -20.23 -8.03 32.87
CA LEU A 7 -20.25 -7.34 31.61
C LEU A 7 -19.91 -8.35 30.51
N THR A 8 -20.88 -8.71 29.67
CA THR A 8 -20.64 -9.49 28.46
C THR A 8 -19.73 -8.66 27.56
N ILE A 9 -18.42 -8.93 27.62
CA ILE A 9 -17.42 -8.34 26.75
C ILE A 9 -17.78 -8.78 25.34
N LEU A 10 -18.36 -7.85 24.59
CA LEU A 10 -18.45 -7.90 23.14
C LEU A 10 -17.01 -7.95 22.63
N LEU A 11 -16.50 -9.15 22.39
CA LEU A 11 -15.24 -9.37 21.71
C LEU A 11 -15.46 -8.98 20.24
N ILE A 12 -15.43 -7.67 19.97
CA ILE A 12 -15.25 -7.18 18.60
C ILE A 12 -13.79 -7.47 18.29
N THR A 13 -13.54 -8.60 17.63
CA THR A 13 -12.29 -8.81 16.92
C THR A 13 -12.21 -7.70 15.88
N THR A 14 -11.43 -6.65 16.16
CA THR A 14 -11.03 -5.72 15.13
C THR A 14 -10.16 -6.50 14.16
N LEU A 15 -10.75 -6.97 13.06
CA LEU A 15 -9.94 -7.21 11.87
C LEU A 15 -9.28 -5.87 11.54
N ALA A 16 -7.97 -5.79 11.74
CA ALA A 16 -7.18 -4.73 11.14
C ALA A 16 -7.27 -4.94 9.63
N ILE A 17 -8.25 -4.31 8.98
CA ILE A 17 -8.27 -4.21 7.53
C ILE A 17 -7.07 -3.34 7.19
N ALA A 18 -5.99 -3.94 6.71
CA ALA A 18 -4.92 -3.19 6.07
C ALA A 18 -5.56 -2.48 4.87
N SER A 19 -5.73 -1.17 4.96
CA SER A 19 -6.16 -0.38 3.80
C SER A 19 -5.01 -0.43 2.81
N GLU A 20 -5.18 -1.18 1.72
CA GLU A 20 -4.21 -1.16 0.62
C GLU A 20 -4.09 0.27 0.09
N ARG A 21 -2.87 0.80 0.12
CA ARG A 21 -2.57 2.14 -0.39
C ARG A 21 -2.06 1.99 -1.81
N TYR A 22 -2.89 2.35 -2.78
CA TYR A 22 -2.49 2.40 -4.18
C TYR A 22 -1.58 3.61 -4.45
N HIS A 23 -0.63 3.44 -5.37
CA HIS A 23 0.14 4.55 -5.90
C HIS A 23 -0.83 5.52 -6.60
N PRO A 24 -0.73 6.86 -6.44
CA PRO A 24 -1.70 7.80 -7.04
C PRO A 24 -1.81 7.77 -8.56
N ALA A 25 -0.77 7.27 -9.23
CA ALA A 25 -0.74 7.05 -10.68
C ALA A 25 -1.50 5.78 -11.12
N ASP A 26 -1.78 4.84 -10.22
CA ASP A 26 -2.59 3.64 -10.45
C ASP A 26 -4.07 4.05 -10.34
N ILE A 27 -4.68 4.39 -11.47
CA ILE A 27 -6.02 5.00 -11.53
C ILE A 27 -7.09 3.92 -11.33
N ASN A 28 -6.85 2.73 -11.87
CA ASN A 28 -7.78 1.61 -11.79
C ASN A 28 -7.62 0.80 -10.49
N GLN A 29 -6.60 1.08 -9.69
CA GLN A 29 -6.31 0.48 -8.39
C GLN A 29 -6.11 -1.04 -8.49
N ASN A 30 -5.29 -1.49 -9.45
CA ASN A 30 -5.03 -2.91 -9.69
C ASN A 30 -3.60 -3.36 -9.31
N ASN A 31 -2.83 -2.49 -8.64
CA ASN A 31 -1.43 -2.69 -8.28
C ASN A 31 -0.48 -2.85 -9.48
N VAL A 32 -0.84 -2.25 -10.61
CA VAL A 32 -0.02 -2.20 -11.82
C VAL A 32 -0.04 -0.78 -12.35
N ILE A 33 1.14 -0.18 -12.52
CA ILE A 33 1.26 1.05 -13.31
C ILE A 33 1.33 0.69 -14.78
N GLU A 34 0.26 0.95 -15.52
CA GLU A 34 0.25 0.84 -16.97
C GLU A 34 0.94 2.04 -17.64
N GLN A 35 1.37 1.88 -18.90
CA GLN A 35 2.01 2.96 -19.65
C GLN A 35 1.09 4.17 -19.81
N SER A 36 -0.20 3.94 -20.10
CA SER A 36 -1.22 4.98 -20.27
C SER A 36 -1.44 5.79 -18.99
N GLU A 37 -1.44 5.13 -17.85
CA GLU A 37 -1.56 5.73 -16.53
C GLU A 37 -0.34 6.59 -16.21
N PHE A 38 0.86 6.06 -16.44
CA PHE A 38 2.09 6.82 -16.26
C PHE A 38 2.17 8.04 -17.18
N ASP A 39 1.79 7.90 -18.45
CA ASP A 39 1.80 9.01 -19.41
C ASP A 39 0.86 10.13 -18.96
N THR A 40 -0.33 9.78 -18.45
CA THR A 40 -1.29 10.73 -17.89
C THR A 40 -0.72 11.42 -16.64
N TYR A 41 -0.10 10.65 -15.75
CA TYR A 41 0.52 11.16 -14.52
C TYR A 41 1.70 12.11 -14.82
N ASN A 42 2.56 11.72 -15.77
CA ASN A 42 3.68 12.51 -16.25
C ASN A 42 3.21 13.79 -16.95
N GLN A 43 2.14 13.72 -17.74
CA GLN A 43 1.55 14.91 -18.35
C GLN A 43 1.09 15.90 -17.28
N ALA A 44 0.37 15.43 -16.26
CA ALA A 44 -0.08 16.28 -15.15
C ALA A 44 1.09 16.93 -14.39
N TRP A 45 2.16 16.18 -14.15
CA TRP A 45 3.40 16.73 -13.57
C TRP A 45 4.01 17.82 -14.46
N ARG A 46 4.14 17.57 -15.77
CA ARG A 46 4.73 18.52 -16.73
C ARG A 46 3.92 19.80 -16.88
N SER A 47 2.60 19.73 -16.74
CA SER A 47 1.70 20.87 -16.86
C SER A 47 1.37 21.52 -15.51
N ASP A 48 1.93 21.04 -14.41
CA ASP A 48 1.61 21.47 -13.03
C ASP A 48 0.10 21.44 -12.75
N THR A 49 -0.59 20.43 -13.27
CA THR A 49 -2.03 20.24 -13.08
C THR A 49 -2.28 19.52 -11.75
N ILE A 50 -3.30 19.98 -11.01
CA ILE A 50 -3.77 19.31 -9.80
C ILE A 50 -4.20 17.88 -10.13
N TRP A 51 -3.62 16.90 -9.45
CA TRP A 51 -3.98 15.51 -9.61
C TRP A 51 -5.22 15.17 -8.79
N SER A 52 -6.19 14.51 -9.42
CA SER A 52 -7.54 14.35 -8.86
C SER A 52 -7.58 13.54 -7.56
N SER A 53 -6.71 12.54 -7.40
CA SER A 53 -6.71 11.68 -6.21
C SER A 53 -6.03 12.31 -4.99
N THR A 54 -5.10 13.25 -5.20
CA THR A 54 -4.35 13.90 -4.11
C THR A 54 -4.84 15.32 -3.82
N GLY A 55 -5.50 15.98 -4.78
CA GLY A 55 -5.92 17.38 -4.64
C GLY A 55 -4.76 18.38 -4.72
N GLU A 56 -3.58 17.92 -5.12
CA GLU A 56 -2.34 18.71 -5.22
C GLU A 56 -1.62 18.39 -6.55
N SER A 57 -0.71 19.27 -6.99
CA SER A 57 0.19 18.96 -8.11
C SER A 57 1.05 17.73 -7.83
N VAL A 58 1.38 16.97 -8.87
CA VAL A 58 2.20 15.75 -8.75
C VAL A 58 3.60 16.10 -8.22
N PRO A 59 4.04 15.55 -7.08
CA PRO A 59 5.41 15.75 -6.62
C PRO A 59 6.43 14.91 -7.43
N THR A 60 7.63 15.45 -7.66
CA THR A 60 8.68 14.77 -8.46
C THR A 60 9.08 13.39 -7.91
N ASN A 61 9.09 13.19 -6.60
CA ASN A 61 9.40 11.91 -5.97
C ASN A 61 8.31 10.85 -6.25
N PHE A 62 7.04 11.24 -6.34
CA PHE A 62 5.95 10.34 -6.75
C PHE A 62 6.05 10.00 -8.23
N LEU A 63 6.29 10.99 -9.11
CA LEU A 63 6.48 10.72 -10.53
C LEU A 63 7.67 9.76 -10.76
N THR A 64 8.79 10.03 -10.08
CA THR A 64 9.99 9.20 -10.15
C THR A 64 9.70 7.79 -9.66
N ARG A 65 8.90 7.63 -8.60
CA ARG A 65 8.49 6.31 -8.12
C ARG A 65 7.63 5.58 -9.14
N ALA A 66 6.61 6.23 -9.71
CA ALA A 66 5.78 5.64 -10.76
C ALA A 66 6.63 5.16 -11.95
N GLY A 67 7.58 5.98 -12.40
CA GLY A 67 8.49 5.62 -13.50
C GLY A 67 9.38 4.44 -13.15
N HIS A 68 9.90 4.38 -11.91
CA HIS A 68 10.65 3.23 -11.44
C HIS A 68 9.82 1.94 -11.42
N LEU A 69 8.57 2.00 -10.96
CA LEU A 69 7.66 0.84 -10.97
C LEU A 69 7.39 0.37 -12.41
N LEU A 70 7.09 1.29 -13.31
CA LEU A 70 6.85 0.99 -14.73
C LEU A 70 8.06 0.34 -15.41
N LEU A 71 9.28 0.88 -15.16
CA LEU A 71 10.53 0.30 -15.69
C LEU A 71 10.79 -1.13 -15.19
N ASN A 72 10.20 -1.52 -14.07
CA ASN A 72 10.29 -2.87 -13.51
C ASN A 72 9.06 -3.75 -13.83
N GLY A 73 8.29 -3.40 -14.87
CA GLY A 73 7.16 -4.19 -15.34
C GLY A 73 5.78 -3.74 -14.81
N GLY A 74 5.71 -2.58 -14.13
CA GLY A 74 4.47 -1.94 -13.71
C GLY A 74 3.86 -2.50 -12.43
N LYS A 75 3.93 -3.82 -12.23
CA LYS A 75 3.38 -4.50 -11.05
C LYS A 75 4.12 -4.09 -9.77
N TYR A 76 3.38 -3.83 -8.68
CA TYR A 76 3.95 -3.39 -7.40
C TYR A 76 3.11 -3.85 -6.20
N HIS A 77 3.64 -3.64 -4.98
CA HIS A 77 2.87 -3.76 -3.73
C HIS A 77 3.30 -2.70 -2.71
N ASP A 78 2.46 -2.43 -1.70
CA ASP A 78 2.82 -1.62 -0.53
C ASP A 78 3.61 -2.50 0.46
N SER A 79 4.92 -2.27 0.56
CA SER A 79 5.81 -2.93 1.52
C SER A 79 5.71 -2.36 2.94
N GLY A 80 4.90 -1.32 3.14
CA GLY A 80 4.88 -0.53 4.36
C GLY A 80 5.98 0.54 4.38
N GLY A 81 5.91 1.43 5.39
CA GLY A 81 6.86 2.53 5.56
C GLY A 81 6.46 3.84 4.86
N ASP A 82 7.46 4.66 4.56
CA ASP A 82 7.28 6.04 4.12
C ASP A 82 6.85 6.14 2.65
N ILE A 83 5.87 7.00 2.40
CA ILE A 83 5.40 7.33 1.05
C ILE A 83 6.37 8.34 0.42
N PRO A 84 6.78 8.18 -0.86
CA PRO A 84 6.33 7.19 -1.84
C PRO A 84 7.21 5.91 -1.89
N MET A 85 8.17 5.73 -0.98
CA MET A 85 9.10 4.60 -1.06
C MET A 85 8.45 3.24 -0.75
N CYS A 86 7.34 3.24 -0.02
CA CYS A 86 6.62 2.04 0.39
C CYS A 86 6.16 1.17 -0.80
N TRP A 87 5.90 1.73 -1.98
CA TRP A 87 5.49 0.97 -3.17
C TRP A 87 6.67 0.32 -3.87
N VAL A 88 6.88 -0.98 -3.77
CA VAL A 88 8.04 -1.67 -4.35
C VAL A 88 7.62 -2.54 -5.55
N PRO A 89 8.50 -2.75 -6.55
CA PRO A 89 8.18 -3.60 -7.69
C PRO A 89 7.87 -5.06 -7.31
N GLY A 90 6.96 -5.67 -8.07
CA GLY A 90 6.59 -7.09 -7.97
C GLY A 90 5.41 -7.37 -7.04
N ASP A 91 5.08 -8.65 -6.95
CA ASP A 91 4.02 -9.15 -6.05
C ASP A 91 4.42 -8.96 -4.58
N ALA A 92 3.42 -8.73 -3.73
CA ALA A 92 3.62 -8.92 -2.30
C ALA A 92 4.11 -10.35 -2.11
N GLY A 93 5.30 -10.52 -1.52
CA GLY A 93 5.74 -11.84 -1.08
C GLY A 93 4.65 -12.48 -0.23
N PRO A 94 4.65 -13.82 -0.04
CA PRO A 94 3.70 -14.43 0.86
C PRO A 94 3.74 -13.66 2.18
N ALA A 95 2.59 -13.12 2.59
CA ALA A 95 2.48 -12.48 3.88
C ALA A 95 3.14 -13.43 4.88
N PRO A 96 4.03 -12.96 5.79
CA PRO A 96 4.62 -13.83 6.78
C PRO A 96 3.45 -14.55 7.42
N ASP A 97 3.40 -15.87 7.22
CA ASP A 97 2.30 -16.68 7.68
C ASP A 97 2.30 -16.48 9.20
N LEU A 98 1.38 -15.65 9.71
CA LEU A 98 1.17 -15.48 11.14
C LEU A 98 0.44 -16.74 11.62
N THR A 99 1.07 -17.89 11.37
CA THR A 99 0.73 -19.11 12.05
C THR A 99 1.07 -18.85 13.50
N ASN A 100 0.01 -18.77 14.31
CA ASN A 100 0.08 -18.75 15.76
C ASN A 100 0.61 -20.10 16.30
N THR A 101 1.70 -20.60 15.74
CA THR A 101 2.36 -21.82 16.17
C THR A 101 3.44 -21.40 17.16
N ILE A 102 3.05 -21.43 18.44
CA ILE A 102 3.96 -21.40 19.58
C ILE A 102 5.05 -22.44 19.31
N GLY A 103 6.25 -22.01 18.91
CA GLY A 103 7.43 -22.87 18.87
C GLY A 103 8.33 -22.88 17.62
N MET A 104 8.37 -21.84 16.78
CA MET A 104 9.36 -21.78 15.70
C MET A 104 10.39 -20.67 15.93
N THR A 105 11.62 -21.08 16.26
CA THR A 105 12.81 -20.22 16.29
C THR A 105 13.16 -19.77 14.87
N PHE A 106 13.18 -18.47 14.63
CA PHE A 106 13.62 -17.92 13.35
C PHE A 106 15.13 -18.09 13.19
N VAL A 107 15.56 -18.93 12.24
CA VAL A 107 16.92 -18.89 11.70
C VAL A 107 16.87 -17.97 10.49
N TYR A 108 17.51 -16.81 10.62
CA TYR A 108 17.80 -15.93 9.50
C TYR A 108 18.97 -16.53 8.72
N ILE A 109 18.76 -16.79 7.43
CA ILE A 109 19.82 -16.98 6.44
C ILE A 109 19.85 -15.76 5.53
#